data_AF-A0A9W7ELJ5-F1
#
_entry.id   AF-A0A9W7ELJ5-F1
#
_cell.length_a   1.000
_cell.length_b   1.000
_cell.length_c   1.000
_cell.angle_alpha   90.00
_cell.angle_beta   90.00
_cell.angle_gamma   90.00
#
_symmetry.space_group_name_H-M   'P 1'
#
loop_
_entity.id
_entity.type
_entity.pdbx_description
1 polymer ?
#
loop_
_entity_poly.entity_id
_entity_poly.type
_entity_poly.pdbx_seq_one_letter_code
_entity_poly.pdbx_strand_id
1 'polypeptide(L)'
;MSLSVQFARENRIVSRVQLYGTALLCMFDMVTDILMVVKYIESKQYGFAKATLICISLNLFLQLLTNYFLNARKPIKTQIVEQLIVLSLVKQGVVAFRADTSTKQINIEEEILDAESELTITRIVEMVTEAVLGTVIQVAAIMTLKYDSTLVISLVSSIMCAAFLSAVISYEYDTSKENRRDKANFYGYVPDVLIKKLTVFTSLFSLSMFNLAVRSLTFVLVSAKGMSVVIGILVVEFILYFAVKIATRDFWYWVPADGVVSYLCATIVPTLIKLVSDWTAVVHFRCPTEVGGTYFLFNLFLTIAFGIISVVTYEAVETNETDETNEINGTIPSRDSIVIIMLVNCLGLVIKGFRFGWRK
;
A
#
# COMPACT_ATOMS: atom_id res chain seq x y z
N MET A 1 -22.49 -34.64 3.63
CA MET A 1 -21.74 -33.44 4.10
C MET A 1 -22.63 -32.24 3.83
N SER A 2 -23.09 -31.52 4.85
CA SER A 2 -24.05 -30.41 4.64
C SER A 2 -23.41 -29.28 3.83
N LEU A 3 -24.22 -28.58 3.03
CA LEU A 3 -23.78 -27.47 2.17
C LEU A 3 -23.01 -26.40 2.94
N SER A 4 -23.35 -26.20 4.22
CA SER A 4 -22.66 -25.32 5.17
C SER A 4 -21.21 -25.74 5.48
N VAL A 5 -20.93 -27.04 5.55
CA VAL A 5 -19.59 -27.57 5.84
C VAL A 5 -18.69 -27.48 4.60
N GLN A 6 -19.26 -27.68 3.41
CA GLN A 6 -18.54 -27.51 2.15
C GLN A 6 -18.18 -26.03 1.92
N PHE A 7 -19.12 -25.11 2.16
CA PHE A 7 -18.89 -23.67 2.07
C PHE A 7 -17.84 -23.18 3.08
N ALA A 8 -17.90 -23.67 4.33
CA ALA A 8 -16.90 -23.35 5.35
C ALA A 8 -15.50 -23.85 4.98
N ARG A 9 -15.40 -25.03 4.34
CA ARG A 9 -14.13 -25.59 3.86
C ARG A 9 -13.55 -24.78 2.70
N GLU A 10 -14.37 -24.39 1.74
CA GLU A 10 -13.95 -23.60 0.57
C GLU A 10 -13.44 -22.22 1.00
N ASN A 11 -14.17 -21.51 1.87
CA ASN A 11 -13.73 -20.21 2.39
C ASN A 11 -12.41 -20.31 3.18
N ARG A 12 -12.21 -21.40 3.94
CA ARG A 12 -10.96 -21.63 4.69
C ARG A 12 -9.77 -21.90 3.78
N ILE A 13 -9.98 -22.58 2.64
CA ILE A 13 -8.92 -22.80 1.66
C ILE A 13 -8.54 -21.46 1.01
N VAL A 14 -9.53 -20.66 0.62
CA VAL A 14 -9.31 -19.34 0.02
C VAL A 14 -8.53 -18.42 0.97
N SER A 15 -8.93 -18.35 2.25
CA SER A 15 -8.23 -17.50 3.23
C SER A 15 -6.78 -17.94 3.44
N ARG A 16 -6.51 -19.24 3.49
CA ARG A 16 -5.14 -19.76 3.62
C ARG A 16 -4.29 -19.46 2.39
N VAL A 17 -4.83 -19.67 1.19
CA VAL A 17 -4.12 -19.36 -0.05
C VAL A 17 -3.79 -17.88 -0.13
N GLN A 18 -4.71 -17.00 0.27
CA GLN A 18 -4.46 -15.56 0.34
C GLN A 18 -3.37 -15.23 1.37
N LEU A 19 -3.49 -15.76 2.59
CA LEU A 19 -2.58 -15.47 3.69
C LEU A 19 -1.14 -15.89 3.39
N TYR A 20 -0.92 -17.16 3.00
CA TYR A 20 0.42 -17.67 2.66
C TYR A 20 0.91 -17.15 1.30
N GLY A 21 0.02 -16.97 0.33
CA GLY A 21 0.37 -16.38 -0.97
C GLY A 21 0.86 -14.94 -0.84
N THR A 22 0.24 -14.17 0.04
CA THR A 22 0.69 -12.80 0.37
C THR A 22 2.07 -12.82 1.01
N ALA A 23 2.30 -13.68 2.02
CA ALA A 23 3.61 -13.77 2.66
C ALA A 23 4.73 -14.15 1.67
N LEU A 24 4.45 -15.07 0.73
CA LEU A 24 5.39 -15.43 -0.33
C LEU A 24 5.68 -14.26 -1.27
N LEU A 25 4.66 -13.48 -1.65
CA LEU A 25 4.83 -12.29 -2.50
C LEU A 25 5.66 -11.21 -1.81
N CYS A 26 5.44 -10.94 -0.52
CA CYS A 26 6.25 -9.99 0.25
C CYS A 26 7.73 -10.41 0.30
N MET A 27 8.01 -11.70 0.53
CA MET A 27 9.38 -12.21 0.50
C MET A 27 10.00 -12.11 -0.90
N PHE A 28 9.22 -12.30 -1.95
CA PHE A 28 9.69 -12.14 -3.33
C PHE A 28 9.97 -10.67 -3.67
N ASP A 29 9.12 -9.74 -3.23
CA ASP A 29 9.26 -8.29 -3.45
C ASP A 29 10.59 -7.77 -2.87
N MET A 30 10.90 -8.18 -1.64
CA MET A 30 12.16 -7.86 -0.98
C MET A 30 13.39 -8.41 -1.73
N VAL A 31 13.29 -9.62 -2.31
CA VAL A 31 14.36 -10.16 -3.17
C VAL A 31 14.51 -9.30 -4.43
N THR A 32 13.41 -8.90 -5.07
CA THR A 32 13.46 -8.03 -6.25
C THR A 32 14.07 -6.66 -5.93
N ASP A 33 13.80 -6.09 -4.77
CA ASP A 33 14.39 -4.82 -4.33
C ASP A 33 15.91 -4.93 -4.09
N ILE A 34 16.39 -6.03 -3.51
CA ILE A 34 17.83 -6.30 -3.36
C ILE A 34 18.51 -6.43 -4.74
N LEU A 35 17.89 -7.14 -5.68
CA LEU A 35 18.40 -7.27 -7.04
C LEU A 35 18.47 -5.90 -7.74
N MET A 36 17.48 -5.03 -7.49
CA MET A 36 17.49 -3.66 -8.01
C MET A 36 18.63 -2.81 -7.45
N VAL A 37 18.96 -2.95 -6.17
CA VAL A 37 20.14 -2.29 -5.57
C VAL A 37 21.42 -2.69 -6.30
N VAL A 38 21.63 -4.00 -6.53
CA VAL A 38 22.79 -4.51 -7.26
C VAL A 38 22.85 -3.93 -8.67
N LYS A 39 21.73 -3.95 -9.39
CA LYS A 39 21.63 -3.41 -10.75
C LYS A 39 21.92 -1.90 -10.81
N TYR A 40 21.46 -1.13 -9.82
CA TYR A 40 21.78 0.31 -9.74
C TYR A 40 23.27 0.55 -9.49
N ILE A 41 23.93 -0.29 -8.67
CA ILE A 41 25.37 -0.21 -8.44
C ILE A 41 26.15 -0.55 -9.71
N GLU A 42 25.79 -1.63 -10.41
CA GLU A 42 26.40 -2.03 -11.68
C GLU A 42 26.25 -0.96 -12.76
N SER A 43 25.09 -0.30 -12.80
CA SER A 43 24.78 0.79 -13.72
C SER A 43 25.43 2.13 -13.30
N LYS A 44 26.24 2.15 -12.23
CA LYS A 44 26.87 3.35 -11.64
C LYS A 44 25.88 4.43 -11.18
N GLN A 45 24.65 4.04 -10.91
CA GLN A 45 23.56 4.92 -10.45
C GLN A 45 23.46 4.87 -8.92
N TYR A 46 24.50 5.38 -8.25
CA TYR A 46 24.61 5.29 -6.78
C TYR A 46 23.50 6.04 -6.03
N GLY A 47 22.88 7.05 -6.65
CA GLY A 47 21.74 7.77 -6.05
C GLY A 47 20.55 6.85 -5.79
N PHE A 48 20.10 6.15 -6.84
CA PHE A 48 18.98 5.19 -6.75
C PHE A 48 19.31 3.98 -5.87
N ALA A 49 20.56 3.48 -5.93
CA ALA A 49 21.01 2.40 -5.06
C ALA A 49 20.92 2.78 -3.57
N LYS A 50 21.42 3.97 -3.20
CA LYS A 50 21.36 4.47 -1.83
C LYS A 50 19.92 4.71 -1.37
N ALA A 51 19.08 5.29 -2.22
CA ALA A 51 17.68 5.54 -1.89
C ALA A 51 16.92 4.25 -1.59
N THR A 52 17.09 3.22 -2.44
CA THR A 52 16.45 1.91 -2.26
C THR A 52 16.97 1.22 -0.98
N LEU A 53 18.28 1.26 -0.73
CA LEU A 53 18.88 0.69 0.49
C LEU A 53 18.36 1.37 1.77
N ILE A 54 18.15 2.70 1.73
CA ILE A 54 17.55 3.45 2.85
C ILE A 54 16.12 2.96 3.09
N CYS A 55 15.32 2.71 2.04
CA CYS A 55 13.95 2.21 2.18
C CYS A 55 13.91 0.84 2.85
N ILE A 56 14.73 -0.10 2.39
CA ILE A 56 14.86 -1.45 2.99
C ILE A 56 15.30 -1.35 4.46
N SER A 57 16.30 -0.50 4.74
CA SER A 57 16.81 -0.31 6.10
C SER A 57 15.75 0.31 7.03
N LEU A 58 14.97 1.26 6.51
CA LEU A 58 13.88 1.91 7.23
C LEU A 58 12.74 0.93 7.51
N ASN A 59 12.39 0.08 6.54
CA ASN A 59 11.39 -0.98 6.73
C ASN A 59 11.82 -1.91 7.87
N LEU A 60 13.03 -2.45 7.80
CA LEU A 60 13.55 -3.35 8.83
C LEU A 60 13.57 -2.68 10.21
N PHE A 61 14.04 -1.43 10.29
CA PHE A 61 14.06 -0.68 11.54
C PHE A 61 12.66 -0.48 12.14
N LEU A 62 11.68 -0.07 11.33
CA LEU A 62 10.31 0.15 11.79
C LEU A 62 9.59 -1.16 12.13
N GLN A 63 9.87 -2.24 11.42
CA GLN A 63 9.35 -3.57 11.78
C GLN A 63 9.92 -4.06 13.11
N LEU A 64 11.23 -3.88 13.38
CA LEU A 64 11.83 -4.22 14.67
C LEU A 64 11.22 -3.40 15.81
N LEU A 65 11.05 -2.09 15.59
CA LEU A 65 10.49 -1.16 16.57
C LEU A 65 9.02 -1.49 16.89
N THR A 66 8.19 -1.68 15.87
CA THR A 66 6.78 -2.04 16.06
C THR A 66 6.65 -3.42 16.71
N ASN A 67 7.41 -4.42 16.25
CA ASN A 67 7.46 -5.73 16.88
C ASN A 67 7.88 -5.65 18.34
N TYR A 68 8.81 -4.75 18.68
CA TYR A 68 9.25 -4.57 20.05
C TYR A 68 8.10 -4.07 20.93
N PHE A 69 7.40 -3.02 20.50
CA PHE A 69 6.29 -2.44 21.26
C PHE A 69 5.10 -3.39 21.40
N LEU A 70 4.74 -4.12 20.33
CA LEU A 70 3.62 -5.06 20.36
C LEU A 70 3.85 -6.25 21.30
N ASN A 71 5.10 -6.69 21.42
CA ASN A 71 5.50 -7.81 22.27
C ASN A 71 6.17 -7.37 23.57
N ALA A 72 6.07 -6.08 23.96
CA ALA A 72 6.75 -5.54 25.14
C ALA A 72 6.34 -6.18 26.47
N ARG A 73 5.14 -6.81 26.53
CA ARG A 73 4.66 -7.55 27.70
C ARG A 73 5.14 -9.02 27.76
N LYS A 74 5.68 -9.55 26.66
CA LYS A 74 6.17 -10.94 26.57
C LYS A 74 7.55 -11.07 27.25
N PRO A 75 7.92 -12.26 27.75
CA PRO A 75 9.22 -12.46 28.39
C PRO A 75 10.38 -12.24 27.41
N ILE A 76 11.53 -11.78 27.92
CA ILE A 76 12.72 -11.41 27.12
C ILE A 76 13.15 -12.52 26.15
N LYS A 77 13.05 -13.80 26.54
CA LYS A 77 13.39 -14.92 25.65
C LYS A 77 12.51 -14.95 24.40
N THR A 78 11.19 -14.82 24.58
CA THR A 78 10.24 -14.73 23.45
C THR A 78 10.51 -13.48 22.63
N GLN A 79 10.78 -12.35 23.29
CA GLN A 79 11.10 -11.10 22.60
C GLN A 79 12.32 -11.24 21.68
N ILE A 80 13.41 -11.84 22.14
CA ILE A 80 14.60 -12.06 21.31
C ILE A 80 14.27 -12.95 20.11
N VAL A 81 13.48 -14.01 20.31
CA VAL A 81 13.03 -14.89 19.20
C VAL A 81 12.19 -14.12 18.19
N GLU A 82 11.23 -13.29 18.63
CA GLU A 82 10.42 -12.46 17.74
C GLU A 82 11.29 -11.46 16.95
N GLN A 83 12.28 -10.84 17.59
CA GLN A 83 13.20 -9.92 16.91
C GLN A 83 14.08 -10.66 15.88
N LEU A 84 14.53 -11.88 16.18
CA LEU A 84 15.25 -12.72 15.20
C LEU A 84 14.38 -13.14 14.02
N ILE A 85 13.07 -13.34 14.23
CA ILE A 85 12.11 -13.63 13.16
C ILE A 85 11.89 -12.42 12.24
N VAL A 86 11.92 -11.20 12.78
CA VAL A 86 11.91 -9.97 11.96
C VAL A 86 13.19 -9.87 11.14
N LEU A 87 14.36 -10.08 11.77
CA LEU A 87 15.66 -10.01 11.09
C LEU A 87 15.83 -11.07 10.00
N SER A 88 15.19 -12.24 10.14
CA SER A 88 15.20 -13.27 9.10
C SER A 88 14.27 -12.95 7.92
N LEU A 89 13.48 -11.87 8.00
CA LEU A 89 12.55 -11.41 6.98
C LEU A 89 11.40 -12.40 6.72
N VAL A 90 11.19 -13.37 7.62
CA VAL A 90 10.12 -14.39 7.55
C VAL A 90 8.93 -14.00 8.43
N LYS A 91 8.96 -12.86 9.12
CA LYS A 91 7.90 -12.46 10.06
C LYS A 91 6.51 -12.52 9.42
N GLN A 92 6.34 -12.03 8.20
CA GLN A 92 5.05 -12.10 7.50
C GLN A 92 4.50 -13.53 7.43
N GLY A 93 5.36 -14.51 7.13
CA GLY A 93 4.99 -15.92 7.06
C GLY A 93 4.71 -16.54 8.44
N VAL A 94 5.49 -16.20 9.47
CA VAL A 94 5.31 -16.72 10.83
C VAL A 94 4.02 -16.19 11.45
N VAL A 95 3.76 -14.88 11.33
CA VAL A 95 2.54 -14.26 11.85
C VAL A 95 1.32 -14.74 11.08
N ALA A 96 1.42 -14.92 9.76
CA ALA A 96 0.39 -15.59 8.95
C ALA A 96 0.08 -17.01 9.47
N PHE A 97 1.11 -17.82 9.71
CA PHE A 97 0.93 -19.18 10.24
C PHE A 97 0.26 -19.16 11.62
N ARG A 98 0.64 -18.20 12.48
CA ARG A 98 -0.01 -18.00 13.78
C ARG A 98 -1.46 -17.60 13.59
N ALA A 99 -1.80 -16.61 12.76
CA ALA A 99 -3.18 -16.18 12.52
C ALA A 99 -4.11 -17.33 12.06
N ASP A 100 -3.62 -18.27 11.23
CA ASP A 100 -4.39 -19.48 10.85
C ASP A 100 -4.50 -20.51 11.99
N THR A 101 -3.52 -20.56 12.89
CA THR A 101 -3.47 -21.48 14.03
C THR A 101 -4.19 -20.94 15.27
N SER A 102 -4.22 -19.61 15.47
CA SER A 102 -4.77 -18.89 16.61
C SER A 102 -6.27 -19.05 16.80
N THR A 103 -6.99 -19.69 15.86
CA THR A 103 -8.34 -20.23 16.15
C THR A 103 -8.33 -21.29 17.28
N LYS A 104 -7.15 -21.75 17.77
CA LYS A 104 -7.08 -22.83 18.78
C LYS A 104 -6.40 -22.55 20.12
N GLN A 105 -5.63 -21.48 20.32
CA GLN A 105 -5.04 -21.22 21.63
C GLN A 105 -4.34 -19.87 21.61
N ILE A 106 -4.55 -19.00 22.60
CA ILE A 106 -3.54 -18.16 23.28
C ILE A 106 -4.19 -17.47 24.49
N ASN A 107 -3.40 -17.38 25.57
CA ASN A 107 -3.73 -16.75 26.86
C ASN A 107 -3.91 -15.23 26.68
N ILE A 108 -5.10 -14.73 27.00
CA ILE A 108 -5.56 -13.34 26.80
C ILE A 108 -4.75 -12.30 27.61
N GLU A 109 -3.92 -12.73 28.57
CA GLU A 109 -3.25 -11.84 29.52
C GLU A 109 -1.91 -11.24 29.04
N GLU A 110 -1.24 -11.86 28.06
CA GLU A 110 0.13 -11.46 27.65
C GLU A 110 0.20 -10.67 26.33
N GLU A 111 -0.89 -10.56 25.59
CA GLU A 111 -0.90 -9.98 24.23
C GLU A 111 -1.61 -8.62 24.18
N ILE A 112 -1.01 -7.65 23.48
CA ILE A 112 -1.54 -6.29 23.36
C ILE A 112 -2.59 -6.18 22.24
N LEU A 113 -2.44 -6.99 21.19
CA LEU A 113 -3.30 -6.99 20.00
C LEU A 113 -3.57 -8.42 19.53
N ASP A 114 -4.74 -8.65 18.93
CA ASP A 114 -5.01 -9.93 18.27
C ASP A 114 -4.07 -10.16 17.07
N ALA A 115 -3.82 -11.43 16.74
CA ALA A 115 -2.88 -11.84 15.70
C ALA A 115 -3.22 -11.26 14.31
N GLU A 116 -4.52 -11.09 13.99
CA GLU A 116 -4.99 -10.44 12.76
C GLU A 116 -4.60 -8.95 12.71
N SER A 117 -4.71 -8.26 13.86
CA SER A 117 -4.33 -6.85 13.99
C SER A 117 -2.81 -6.67 13.95
N GLU A 118 -2.03 -7.55 14.60
CA GLU A 118 -0.56 -7.54 14.51
C GLU A 118 -0.09 -7.73 13.05
N LEU A 119 -0.71 -8.68 12.33
CA LEU A 119 -0.39 -8.91 10.92
C LEU A 119 -0.71 -7.67 10.08
N THR A 120 -1.86 -7.04 10.30
CA THR A 120 -2.26 -5.82 9.59
C THR A 120 -1.26 -4.69 9.82
N ILE A 121 -0.81 -4.47 11.05
CA ILE A 121 0.19 -3.43 11.36
C ILE A 121 1.51 -3.71 10.64
N THR A 122 1.97 -4.96 10.64
CA THR A 122 3.24 -5.33 9.96
C THR A 122 3.14 -5.05 8.46
N ARG A 123 2.00 -5.40 7.84
CA ARG A 123 1.72 -5.12 6.43
C ARG A 123 1.63 -3.62 6.13
N ILE A 124 1.00 -2.82 7.01
CA ILE A 124 0.94 -1.35 6.86
C ILE A 124 2.35 -0.74 6.86
N VAL A 125 3.21 -1.16 7.79
CA VAL A 125 4.60 -0.68 7.87
C VAL A 125 5.33 -1.00 6.57
N GLU A 126 5.27 -2.26 6.12
CA GLU A 126 5.90 -2.70 4.87
C GLU A 126 5.40 -1.90 3.65
N MET A 127 4.09 -1.69 3.55
CA MET A 127 3.49 -0.89 2.48
C MET A 127 4.01 0.55 2.47
N VAL A 128 4.15 1.18 3.64
CA VAL A 128 4.64 2.57 3.74
C VAL A 128 6.12 2.66 3.37
N THR A 129 6.95 1.81 3.95
CA THR A 129 8.41 2.01 3.94
C THR A 129 9.10 1.40 2.73
N GLU A 130 8.53 0.33 2.18
CA GLU A 130 9.11 -0.40 1.05
C GLU A 130 8.28 -0.20 -0.20
N ALA A 131 7.00 -0.58 -0.19
CA ALA A 131 6.19 -0.55 -1.40
C ALA A 131 5.97 0.87 -1.94
N VAL A 132 5.51 1.82 -1.12
CA VAL A 132 5.23 3.20 -1.57
C VAL A 132 6.52 3.92 -1.96
N LEU A 133 7.52 3.94 -1.08
CA LEU A 133 8.78 4.65 -1.34
C LEU A 133 9.57 4.00 -2.48
N GLY A 134 9.64 2.67 -2.51
CA GLY A 134 10.28 1.89 -3.56
C GLY A 134 9.63 2.12 -4.93
N THR A 135 8.29 2.12 -5.01
CA THR A 135 7.59 2.42 -6.26
C THR A 135 7.92 3.82 -6.78
N VAL A 136 7.93 4.85 -5.92
CA VAL A 136 8.29 6.23 -6.33
C VAL A 136 9.73 6.28 -6.85
N ILE A 137 10.67 5.61 -6.19
CA ILE A 137 12.08 5.53 -6.62
C ILE A 137 12.21 4.81 -7.97
N GLN A 138 11.51 3.68 -8.16
CA GLN A 138 11.56 2.90 -9.39
C GLN A 138 10.93 3.67 -10.56
N VAL A 139 9.84 4.41 -10.35
CA VAL A 139 9.26 5.33 -11.35
C VAL A 139 10.26 6.44 -11.69
N ALA A 140 10.90 7.06 -10.69
CA ALA A 140 11.91 8.08 -10.93
C ALA A 140 13.12 7.52 -11.71
N ALA A 141 13.55 6.29 -11.43
CA ALA A 141 14.62 5.63 -12.17
C ALA A 141 14.23 5.39 -13.64
N ILE A 142 13.00 4.94 -13.93
CA ILE A 142 12.53 4.75 -15.32
C ILE A 142 12.44 6.10 -16.06
N MET A 143 12.09 7.18 -15.37
CA MET A 143 11.99 8.52 -15.95
C MET A 143 13.34 9.21 -16.19
N THR A 144 14.42 8.73 -15.58
CA THR A 144 15.74 9.38 -15.66
C THR A 144 16.79 8.54 -16.36
N LEU A 145 16.67 7.21 -16.29
CA LEU A 145 17.61 6.28 -16.89
C LEU A 145 17.17 5.87 -18.30
N LYS A 146 18.10 5.26 -19.03
CA LYS A 146 17.78 4.63 -20.32
C LYS A 146 16.79 3.50 -20.11
N TYR A 147 15.91 3.30 -21.10
CA TYR A 147 14.92 2.23 -21.08
C TYR A 147 15.60 0.86 -20.87
N ASP A 148 15.14 0.15 -19.84
CA ASP A 148 15.60 -1.18 -19.49
C ASP A 148 14.40 -2.02 -19.05
N SER A 149 14.17 -3.14 -19.72
CA SER A 149 13.05 -4.03 -19.45
C SER A 149 13.03 -4.54 -18.01
N THR A 150 14.19 -4.72 -17.37
CA THR A 150 14.24 -5.16 -15.96
C THR A 150 13.67 -4.12 -15.01
N LEU A 151 13.91 -2.82 -15.26
CA LEU A 151 13.37 -1.74 -14.42
C LEU A 151 11.85 -1.74 -14.45
N VAL A 152 11.27 -1.90 -15.64
CA VAL A 152 9.83 -1.96 -15.85
C VAL A 152 9.23 -3.20 -15.21
N ILE A 153 9.87 -4.37 -15.37
CA ILE A 153 9.39 -5.62 -14.74
C ILE A 153 9.40 -5.51 -13.22
N SER A 154 10.46 -4.93 -12.63
CA SER A 154 10.54 -4.71 -11.18
C SER A 154 9.45 -3.76 -10.69
N LEU A 155 9.22 -2.65 -11.40
CA LEU A 155 8.15 -1.70 -11.07
C LEU A 155 6.78 -2.37 -11.11
N VAL A 156 6.47 -3.10 -12.18
CA VAL A 156 5.19 -3.79 -12.32
C VAL A 156 5.00 -4.82 -11.21
N SER A 157 6.05 -5.59 -10.88
CA SER A 157 6.02 -6.56 -9.78
C SER A 157 5.70 -5.89 -8.45
N SER A 158 6.40 -4.82 -8.10
CA SER A 158 6.20 -4.11 -6.82
C SER A 158 4.80 -3.51 -6.70
N ILE A 159 4.29 -2.85 -7.75
CA ILE A 159 2.93 -2.31 -7.76
C ILE A 159 1.89 -3.44 -7.60
N MET A 160 2.10 -4.58 -8.27
CA MET A 160 1.20 -5.74 -8.15
C MET A 160 1.24 -6.36 -6.75
N CYS A 161 2.42 -6.51 -6.14
CA CYS A 161 2.56 -7.01 -4.76
C CYS A 161 1.83 -6.10 -3.77
N ALA A 162 2.06 -4.78 -3.85
CA ALA A 162 1.40 -3.79 -3.00
C ALA A 162 -0.13 -3.77 -3.18
N ALA A 163 -0.60 -3.86 -4.43
CA ALA A 163 -2.03 -3.90 -4.74
C ALA A 163 -2.70 -5.19 -4.25
N PHE A 164 -2.00 -6.33 -4.37
CA PHE A 164 -2.47 -7.60 -3.84
C PHE A 164 -2.59 -7.56 -2.32
N LEU A 165 -1.58 -7.01 -1.65
CA LEU A 165 -1.56 -6.83 -0.20
C LEU A 165 -2.71 -5.94 0.27
N SER A 166 -2.94 -4.80 -0.38
CA SER A 166 -4.07 -3.89 -0.13
C SER A 166 -5.44 -4.57 -0.29
N ALA A 167 -5.59 -5.35 -1.36
CA ALA A 167 -6.83 -6.09 -1.63
C ALA A 167 -7.07 -7.19 -0.58
N VAL A 168 -6.02 -7.89 -0.15
CA VAL A 168 -6.09 -8.91 0.91
C VAL A 168 -6.51 -8.30 2.24
N ILE A 169 -5.92 -7.18 2.66
CA ILE A 169 -6.34 -6.47 3.88
C ILE A 169 -7.83 -6.13 3.81
N SER A 170 -8.28 -5.52 2.71
CA SER A 170 -9.69 -5.15 2.55
C SER A 170 -10.63 -6.36 2.50
N TYR A 171 -10.17 -7.50 1.98
CA TYR A 171 -10.95 -8.72 1.87
C TYR A 171 -11.04 -9.46 3.22
N GLU A 172 -9.95 -9.56 3.97
CA GLU A 172 -9.90 -10.20 5.30
C GLU A 172 -10.83 -9.47 6.28
N TYR A 173 -10.71 -8.14 6.39
CA TYR A 173 -11.58 -7.35 7.27
C TYR A 173 -13.06 -7.45 6.90
N ASP A 174 -13.40 -7.49 5.60
CA ASP A 174 -14.79 -7.66 5.19
C ASP A 174 -15.32 -9.07 5.47
N THR A 175 -14.51 -10.10 5.29
CA THR A 175 -14.95 -11.50 5.44
C THR A 175 -14.91 -12.01 6.87
N SER A 176 -14.27 -11.28 7.79
CA SER A 176 -14.22 -11.62 9.21
C SER A 176 -15.64 -11.61 9.83
N LYS A 177 -15.93 -12.64 10.62
CA LYS A 177 -17.27 -12.82 11.23
C LYS A 177 -17.55 -11.76 12.30
N GLU A 178 -16.53 -11.38 13.05
CA GLU A 178 -16.60 -10.38 14.10
C GLU A 178 -16.93 -9.00 13.51
N ASN A 179 -16.18 -8.58 12.49
CA ASN A 179 -16.42 -7.31 11.81
C ASN A 179 -17.81 -7.24 11.15
N ARG A 180 -18.26 -8.32 10.51
CA ARG A 180 -19.62 -8.41 9.95
C ARG A 180 -20.72 -8.37 11.01
N ARG A 181 -20.46 -8.89 12.20
CA ARG A 181 -21.39 -8.86 13.33
C ARG A 181 -21.48 -7.45 13.92
N ASP A 182 -20.35 -6.80 14.11
CA ASP A 182 -20.26 -5.52 14.81
C ASP A 182 -20.66 -4.34 13.92
N LYS A 183 -20.27 -4.37 12.64
CA LYS A 183 -20.52 -3.29 11.68
C LYS A 183 -21.17 -3.83 10.40
N ALA A 184 -22.34 -4.46 10.56
CA ALA A 184 -23.12 -5.06 9.45
C ALA A 184 -23.51 -4.09 8.32
N ASN A 185 -23.61 -2.79 8.61
CA ASN A 185 -23.90 -1.77 7.59
C ASN A 185 -22.67 -1.40 6.73
N PHE A 186 -21.47 -1.71 7.20
CA PHE A 186 -20.21 -1.31 6.57
C PHE A 186 -19.53 -2.47 5.85
N TYR A 187 -19.51 -3.64 6.49
CA TYR A 187 -18.96 -4.89 5.97
C TYR A 187 -20.08 -5.78 5.40
N GLY A 188 -19.69 -6.76 4.59
CA GLY A 188 -20.60 -7.61 3.82
C GLY A 188 -20.69 -7.24 2.34
N TYR A 189 -19.77 -6.40 1.84
CA TYR A 189 -19.72 -6.08 0.40
C TYR A 189 -19.07 -7.21 -0.42
N VAL A 190 -18.34 -8.15 0.22
CA VAL A 190 -17.89 -9.38 -0.43
C VAL A 190 -19.03 -10.41 -0.37
N PRO A 191 -19.67 -10.74 -1.51
CA PRO A 191 -20.77 -11.68 -1.57
C PRO A 191 -20.28 -13.12 -1.38
N ASP A 192 -21.18 -14.06 -1.09
CA ASP A 192 -20.78 -15.45 -0.80
C ASP A 192 -20.43 -16.28 -2.05
N VAL A 193 -20.92 -15.88 -3.22
CA VAL A 193 -20.73 -16.60 -4.50
C VAL A 193 -19.31 -16.41 -5.05
N LEU A 194 -18.61 -17.50 -5.38
CA LEU A 194 -17.20 -17.50 -5.81
C LEU A 194 -16.89 -16.50 -6.94
N ILE A 195 -17.68 -16.50 -8.02
CA ILE A 195 -17.46 -15.59 -9.17
C ILE A 195 -17.57 -14.12 -8.73
N LYS A 196 -18.52 -13.82 -7.85
CA LYS A 196 -18.71 -12.47 -7.34
C LYS A 196 -17.62 -12.08 -6.34
N LYS A 197 -17.13 -13.02 -5.50
CA LYS A 197 -15.94 -12.82 -4.65
C LYS A 197 -14.73 -12.42 -5.47
N LEU A 198 -14.45 -13.18 -6.54
CA LEU A 198 -13.34 -12.89 -7.45
C LEU A 198 -13.52 -11.52 -8.11
N THR A 199 -14.74 -11.18 -8.54
CA THR A 199 -15.03 -9.88 -9.14
C THR A 199 -14.73 -8.72 -8.18
N VAL A 200 -15.16 -8.83 -6.92
CA VAL A 200 -14.87 -7.82 -5.89
C VAL A 200 -13.37 -7.77 -5.62
N PHE A 201 -12.70 -8.91 -5.46
CA PHE A 201 -11.26 -8.97 -5.24
C PHE A 201 -10.46 -8.33 -6.37
N THR A 202 -10.78 -8.66 -7.63
CA THR A 202 -10.16 -8.05 -8.81
C THR A 202 -10.42 -6.54 -8.87
N SER A 203 -11.59 -6.07 -8.41
CA SER A 203 -11.90 -4.64 -8.35
C SER A 203 -11.06 -3.93 -7.29
N LEU A 204 -10.93 -4.51 -6.09
CA LEU A 204 -10.06 -3.99 -5.02
C LEU A 204 -8.61 -3.93 -5.46
N PHE A 205 -8.11 -5.00 -6.06
CA PHE A 205 -6.76 -5.09 -6.62
C PHE A 205 -6.52 -4.02 -7.68
N SER A 206 -7.43 -3.90 -8.65
CA SER A 206 -7.30 -2.94 -9.76
C SER A 206 -7.31 -1.50 -9.26
N LEU A 207 -8.23 -1.17 -8.32
CA LEU A 207 -8.29 0.15 -7.70
C LEU A 207 -6.97 0.51 -7.03
N SER A 208 -6.41 -0.43 -6.25
CA SER A 208 -5.16 -0.22 -5.54
C SER A 208 -3.97 -0.04 -6.49
N MET A 209 -3.86 -0.93 -7.48
CA MET A 209 -2.80 -0.92 -8.49
C MET A 209 -2.76 0.42 -9.24
N PHE A 210 -3.92 0.91 -9.68
CA PHE A 210 -3.99 2.17 -10.43
C PHE A 210 -3.77 3.39 -9.56
N ASN A 211 -4.32 3.40 -8.35
CA ASN A 211 -4.11 4.52 -7.45
C ASN A 211 -2.61 4.66 -7.10
N LEU A 212 -1.91 3.54 -6.86
CA LEU A 212 -0.47 3.53 -6.58
C LEU A 212 0.36 3.97 -7.80
N ALA A 213 0.02 3.49 -8.98
CA ALA A 213 0.71 3.86 -10.21
C ALA A 213 0.54 5.36 -10.54
N VAL A 214 -0.70 5.86 -10.53
CA VAL A 214 -1.02 7.27 -10.84
C VAL A 214 -0.35 8.19 -9.84
N ARG A 215 -0.46 7.90 -8.53
CA ARG A 215 0.11 8.77 -7.51
C ARG A 215 1.64 8.77 -7.56
N SER A 216 2.28 7.62 -7.83
CA SER A 216 3.75 7.53 -7.99
C SER A 216 4.23 8.35 -9.16
N LEU A 217 3.57 8.20 -10.30
CA LEU A 217 3.89 8.98 -11.49
C LEU A 217 3.68 10.48 -11.25
N THR A 218 2.57 10.86 -10.61
CA THR A 218 2.24 12.25 -10.30
C THR A 218 3.37 12.94 -9.54
N PHE A 219 3.81 12.34 -8.44
CA PHE A 219 4.85 12.95 -7.60
C PHE A 219 6.21 13.00 -8.30
N VAL A 220 6.54 12.01 -9.13
CA VAL A 220 7.76 12.05 -9.94
C VAL A 220 7.70 13.15 -11.00
N LEU A 221 6.57 13.33 -11.69
CA LEU A 221 6.40 14.40 -12.68
C LEU A 221 6.43 15.79 -12.04
N VAL A 222 5.76 15.97 -10.90
CA VAL A 222 5.79 17.23 -10.14
C VAL A 222 7.20 17.54 -9.62
N SER A 223 8.00 16.52 -9.30
CA SER A 223 9.38 16.71 -8.84
C SER A 223 10.28 17.41 -9.87
N ALA A 224 9.93 17.37 -11.15
CA ALA A 224 10.63 18.11 -12.20
C ALA A 224 10.57 19.64 -12.00
N LYS A 225 9.49 20.15 -11.40
CA LYS A 225 9.36 21.58 -11.03
C LYS A 225 10.13 21.96 -9.76
N GLY A 226 10.67 20.98 -9.05
CA GLY A 226 11.41 21.15 -7.81
C GLY A 226 10.76 20.45 -6.60
N MET A 227 11.61 19.99 -5.69
CA MET A 227 11.20 19.23 -4.50
C MET A 227 10.39 20.04 -3.49
N SER A 228 10.52 21.38 -3.50
CA SER A 228 9.74 22.28 -2.65
C SER A 228 8.24 22.20 -2.96
N VAL A 229 7.87 22.06 -4.24
CA VAL A 229 6.47 21.92 -4.67
C VAL A 229 5.89 20.59 -4.18
N VAL A 230 6.64 19.49 -4.32
CA VAL A 230 6.25 18.16 -3.83
C VAL A 230 6.00 18.19 -2.33
N ILE A 231 6.93 18.74 -1.55
CA ILE A 231 6.79 18.85 -0.09
C ILE A 231 5.58 19.74 0.26
N GLY A 232 5.38 20.85 -0.45
CA GLY A 232 4.24 21.74 -0.24
C GLY A 232 2.90 21.02 -0.42
N ILE A 233 2.75 20.23 -1.48
CA ILE A 233 1.52 19.44 -1.73
C ILE A 233 1.28 18.45 -0.59
N LEU A 234 2.30 17.65 -0.23
CA LEU A 234 2.18 16.67 0.85
C LEU A 234 1.80 17.32 2.18
N VAL A 235 2.47 18.43 2.55
CA VAL A 235 2.18 19.16 3.79
C VAL A 235 0.75 19.68 3.81
N VAL A 236 0.25 20.24 2.71
CA VAL A 236 -1.13 20.72 2.60
C VAL A 236 -2.14 19.57 2.75
N GLU A 237 -1.89 18.42 2.12
CA GLU A 237 -2.76 17.24 2.24
C GLU A 237 -2.82 16.69 3.67
N PHE A 238 -1.67 16.63 4.36
CA PHE A 238 -1.60 16.20 5.75
C PHE A 238 -2.28 17.19 6.70
N ILE A 239 -2.06 18.50 6.51
CA ILE A 239 -2.75 19.54 7.30
C ILE A 239 -4.26 19.43 7.12
N LEU A 240 -4.73 19.26 5.88
CA LEU A 240 -6.15 19.10 5.59
C LEU A 240 -6.73 17.85 6.28
N TYR A 241 -6.02 16.73 6.23
CA TYR A 241 -6.44 15.50 6.91
C TYR A 241 -6.57 15.68 8.42
N PHE A 242 -5.54 16.23 9.07
CA PHE A 242 -5.58 16.46 10.51
C PHE A 242 -6.60 17.54 10.92
N ALA A 243 -6.81 18.56 10.09
CA ALA A 243 -7.86 19.54 10.32
C ALA A 243 -9.26 18.89 10.33
N VAL A 244 -9.52 17.96 9.41
CA VAL A 244 -10.77 17.18 9.39
C VAL A 244 -10.89 16.31 10.64
N LYS A 245 -9.84 15.57 11.03
CA LYS A 245 -9.80 14.75 12.26
C LYS A 245 -10.09 15.57 13.53
N ILE A 246 -9.52 16.77 13.63
CA ILE A 246 -9.76 17.68 14.76
C ILE A 246 -11.19 18.22 14.74
N ALA A 247 -11.70 18.61 13.56
CA ALA A 247 -13.07 19.11 13.40
C ALA A 247 -14.13 18.06 13.74
N THR A 248 -13.89 16.79 13.42
CA THR A 248 -14.77 15.66 13.75
C THR A 248 -14.60 15.15 15.18
N ARG A 249 -13.65 15.72 15.96
CA ARG A 249 -13.28 15.29 17.32
C ARG A 249 -12.82 13.83 17.40
N ASP A 250 -12.29 13.28 16.31
CA ASP A 250 -11.81 11.91 16.18
C ASP A 250 -10.27 11.85 16.13
N PHE A 251 -9.61 12.67 16.96
CA PHE A 251 -8.14 12.73 16.98
C PHE A 251 -7.52 11.56 17.76
N TRP A 252 -8.19 11.10 18.82
CA TRP A 252 -7.68 10.05 19.70
C TRP A 252 -7.86 8.67 19.09
N TYR A 253 -6.79 7.88 19.06
CA TYR A 253 -6.83 6.52 18.53
C TYR A 253 -7.38 5.54 19.58
N TRP A 254 -7.99 4.43 19.14
CA TRP A 254 -8.70 3.48 20.01
C TRP A 254 -7.79 2.65 20.92
N VAL A 255 -6.48 2.67 20.70
CA VAL A 255 -5.50 1.91 21.51
C VAL A 255 -5.43 2.50 22.91
N PRO A 256 -5.69 1.71 23.98
CA PRO A 256 -5.63 2.19 25.35
C PRO A 256 -4.17 2.44 25.75
N ALA A 257 -3.73 3.68 25.59
CA ALA A 257 -2.41 4.16 25.98
C ALA A 257 -2.54 5.44 26.81
N ASP A 258 -1.76 5.52 27.89
CA ASP A 258 -1.75 6.66 28.81
C ASP A 258 -0.57 7.61 28.56
N GLY A 259 -0.77 8.88 28.87
CA GLY A 259 0.28 9.90 28.82
C GLY A 259 0.79 10.19 27.41
N VAL A 260 2.11 10.40 27.27
CA VAL A 260 2.77 10.79 26.01
C VAL A 260 2.56 9.76 24.89
N VAL A 261 2.47 8.47 25.25
CA VAL A 261 2.27 7.38 24.29
C VAL A 261 0.93 7.54 23.57
N SER A 262 -0.11 8.01 24.25
CA SER A 262 -1.42 8.29 23.66
C SER A 262 -1.34 9.31 22.52
N TYR A 263 -0.61 10.42 22.74
CA TYR A 263 -0.40 11.46 21.73
C TYR A 263 0.41 10.96 20.53
N LEU A 264 1.43 10.13 20.79
CA LEU A 264 2.24 9.52 19.73
C LEU A 264 1.40 8.53 18.89
N CYS A 265 0.58 7.69 19.53
CA CYS A 265 -0.32 6.78 18.82
C CYS A 265 -1.37 7.55 18.00
N ALA A 266 -1.95 8.62 18.56
CA ALA A 266 -2.92 9.50 17.90
C ALA A 266 -2.34 10.26 16.69
N THR A 267 -1.02 10.40 16.58
CA THR A 267 -0.38 11.09 15.45
C THR A 267 0.24 10.12 14.45
N ILE A 268 1.04 9.15 14.92
CA ILE A 268 1.79 8.23 14.05
C ILE A 268 0.85 7.28 13.33
N VAL A 269 -0.09 6.64 14.04
CA VAL A 269 -0.95 5.60 13.43
C VAL A 269 -1.85 6.20 12.35
N PRO A 270 -2.57 7.31 12.59
CA PRO A 270 -3.34 7.97 11.54
C PRO A 270 -2.47 8.46 10.37
N THR A 271 -1.23 8.91 10.61
CA THR A 271 -0.30 9.30 9.55
C THR A 271 0.05 8.13 8.65
N LEU A 272 0.36 6.96 9.22
CA LEU A 272 0.68 5.75 8.46
C LEU A 272 -0.54 5.26 7.66
N ILE A 273 -1.71 5.21 8.30
CA ILE A 273 -2.97 4.79 7.66
C ILE A 273 -3.35 5.74 6.53
N LYS A 274 -3.19 7.05 6.75
CA LYS A 274 -3.36 8.08 5.73
C LYS A 274 -2.44 7.84 4.54
N LEU A 275 -1.15 7.64 4.78
CA LEU A 275 -0.18 7.42 3.72
C LEU A 275 -0.51 6.15 2.92
N VAL A 276 -0.81 5.03 3.59
CA VAL A 276 -1.22 3.80 2.89
C VAL A 276 -2.51 4.03 2.09
N SER A 277 -3.52 4.64 2.68
CA SER A 277 -4.79 4.94 2.02
C SER A 277 -4.60 5.82 0.80
N ASP A 278 -3.73 6.83 0.90
CA ASP A 278 -3.48 7.78 -0.18
C ASP A 278 -2.86 7.14 -1.40
N TRP A 279 -1.86 6.30 -1.15
CA TRP A 279 -1.06 5.66 -2.18
C TRP A 279 -1.72 4.41 -2.74
N THR A 280 -2.34 3.59 -1.90
CA THR A 280 -2.81 2.26 -2.32
C THR A 280 -4.33 2.10 -2.26
N ALA A 281 -5.09 3.12 -1.86
CA ALA A 281 -6.56 3.10 -1.83
C ALA A 281 -7.16 1.86 -1.11
N VAL A 282 -6.56 1.45 0.00
CA VAL A 282 -7.08 0.34 0.84
C VAL A 282 -8.51 0.67 1.27
N VAL A 283 -9.48 -0.08 0.74
CA VAL A 283 -10.91 0.20 0.94
C VAL A 283 -11.32 0.05 2.39
N HIS A 284 -10.66 -0.80 3.18
CA HIS A 284 -10.92 -0.92 4.61
C HIS A 284 -10.77 0.43 5.36
N PHE A 285 -9.79 1.26 5.00
CA PHE A 285 -9.55 2.54 5.69
C PHE A 285 -10.59 3.63 5.43
N ARG A 286 -11.61 3.37 4.58
CA ARG A 286 -12.80 4.24 4.46
C ARG A 286 -13.67 4.22 5.73
N CYS A 287 -13.35 3.39 6.71
CA CYS A 287 -14.06 3.34 7.99
C CYS A 287 -14.02 4.72 8.67
N PRO A 288 -15.12 5.16 9.33
CA PRO A 288 -15.17 6.46 10.00
C PRO A 288 -14.07 6.69 11.05
N THR A 289 -13.60 5.63 11.71
CA THR A 289 -12.54 5.70 12.73
C THR A 289 -11.14 5.89 12.14
N GLU A 290 -10.97 5.57 10.86
CA GLU A 290 -9.66 5.62 10.18
C GLU A 290 -9.51 6.91 9.38
N VAL A 291 -9.76 6.86 8.07
CA VAL A 291 -9.69 8.04 7.18
C VAL A 291 -11.07 8.66 6.98
N GLY A 292 -12.14 7.87 7.09
CA GLY A 292 -13.50 8.29 6.81
C GLY A 292 -13.86 8.26 5.32
N GLY A 293 -15.09 7.86 5.01
CA GLY A 293 -15.52 7.60 3.64
C GLY A 293 -15.54 8.82 2.73
N THR A 294 -15.89 10.00 3.26
CA THR A 294 -15.90 11.25 2.48
C THR A 294 -14.50 11.69 2.08
N TYR A 295 -13.56 11.66 3.03
CA TYR A 295 -12.17 11.97 2.77
C TYR A 295 -11.53 10.94 1.82
N PHE A 296 -11.83 9.65 2.00
CA PHE A 296 -11.36 8.60 1.09
C PHE A 296 -11.75 8.86 -0.37
N LEU A 297 -13.02 9.19 -0.63
CA LEU A 297 -13.50 9.52 -1.98
C LEU A 297 -12.87 10.82 -2.51
N PHE A 298 -12.75 11.83 -1.66
CA PHE A 298 -12.08 13.07 -2.01
C PHE A 298 -10.62 12.84 -2.41
N ASN A 299 -9.90 11.98 -1.68
CA ASN A 299 -8.52 11.64 -1.99
C ASN A 299 -8.39 10.87 -3.33
N LEU A 300 -9.29 9.92 -3.61
CA LEU A 300 -9.31 9.24 -4.91
C LEU A 300 -9.49 10.23 -6.07
N PHE A 301 -10.39 11.21 -5.91
CA PHE A 301 -10.59 12.27 -6.88
C PHE A 301 -9.33 13.14 -7.04
N LEU A 302 -8.70 13.55 -5.92
CA LEU A 302 -7.46 14.32 -5.94
C LEU A 302 -6.33 13.58 -6.66
N THR A 303 -6.16 12.28 -6.43
CA THR A 303 -5.14 11.48 -7.13
C THR A 303 -5.33 11.52 -8.65
N ILE A 304 -6.56 11.40 -9.13
CA ILE A 304 -6.85 11.47 -10.57
C ILE A 304 -6.61 12.88 -11.12
N ALA A 305 -7.12 13.90 -10.41
CA ALA A 305 -6.98 15.30 -10.82
C ALA A 305 -5.50 15.73 -10.87
N PHE A 306 -4.73 15.45 -9.81
CA PHE A 306 -3.30 15.74 -9.78
C PHE A 306 -2.53 14.92 -10.80
N GLY A 307 -2.92 13.67 -11.06
CA GLY A 307 -2.35 12.87 -12.15
C GLY A 307 -2.44 13.58 -13.49
N ILE A 308 -3.64 14.02 -13.88
CA ILE A 308 -3.85 14.74 -15.15
C ILE A 308 -3.08 16.06 -15.18
N ILE A 309 -3.16 16.86 -14.11
CA ILE A 309 -2.46 18.15 -14.01
C ILE A 309 -0.95 17.96 -14.13
N SER A 310 -0.39 16.94 -13.46
CA SER A 310 1.05 16.69 -13.48
C SER A 310 1.57 16.41 -14.88
N VAL A 311 0.86 15.60 -15.67
CA VAL A 311 1.22 15.28 -17.07
C VAL A 311 1.19 16.53 -17.94
N VAL A 312 0.08 17.26 -17.95
CA VAL A 312 -0.07 18.49 -18.74
C VAL A 312 1.02 19.51 -18.37
N THR A 313 1.30 19.65 -17.07
CA THR A 313 2.32 20.58 -16.63
C THR A 313 3.74 20.12 -16.92
N TYR A 314 3.99 18.82 -16.99
CA TYR A 314 5.29 18.26 -17.34
C TYR A 314 5.57 18.47 -18.83
N GLU A 315 4.60 18.16 -19.69
CA GLU A 315 4.69 18.45 -21.14
C GLU A 315 4.93 19.93 -21.41
N ALA A 316 4.26 20.82 -20.66
CA ALA A 316 4.49 22.27 -20.77
C ALA A 316 5.92 22.68 -20.33
N VAL A 317 6.53 22.00 -19.36
CA VAL A 317 7.92 22.28 -18.95
C VAL A 317 8.90 21.73 -19.98
N GLU A 318 8.69 20.50 -20.46
CA GLU A 318 9.54 19.86 -21.47
C GLU A 318 9.52 20.61 -22.81
N THR A 319 8.37 21.14 -23.22
CA THR A 319 8.25 22.00 -24.42
C THR A 319 9.01 23.31 -24.30
N ASN A 320 8.96 23.98 -23.14
CA ASN A 320 9.74 25.20 -22.91
C ASN A 320 11.26 24.93 -22.93
N GLU A 321 11.72 23.82 -22.36
CA GLU A 321 13.15 23.42 -22.43
C GLU A 321 13.57 23.00 -23.84
N THR A 322 12.66 22.38 -24.60
CA THR A 322 12.93 22.00 -26.00
C THR A 322 12.92 23.19 -26.95
N ASP A 323 12.10 24.23 -26.73
CA ASP A 323 12.17 25.46 -27.53
C ASP A 323 13.47 26.26 -27.30
N GLU A 324 14.09 26.17 -26.11
CA GLU A 324 15.44 26.69 -25.88
C GLU A 324 16.55 25.84 -26.54
N THR A 325 16.32 24.54 -26.76
CA THR A 325 17.32 23.61 -27.32
C THR A 325 17.13 23.29 -28.81
N ASN A 326 15.96 23.56 -29.40
CA ASN A 326 15.62 23.30 -30.80
C ASN A 326 16.19 24.33 -31.82
N GLU A 327 17.04 25.27 -31.40
CA GLU A 327 18.02 25.86 -32.34
C GLU A 327 19.08 24.83 -32.79
N ILE A 328 19.20 23.67 -32.13
CA ILE A 328 20.19 22.64 -32.45
C ILE A 328 19.55 21.24 -32.43
N ASN A 329 19.09 20.82 -33.61
CA ASN A 329 18.72 19.45 -34.01
C ASN A 329 17.43 18.85 -33.45
N GLY A 330 16.53 18.53 -34.39
CA GLY A 330 15.23 17.96 -34.14
C GLY A 330 15.17 16.43 -34.00
N THR A 331 13.95 16.05 -33.58
CA THR A 331 13.28 14.73 -33.60
C THR A 331 13.76 13.66 -32.62
N ILE A 332 12.99 13.49 -31.53
CA ILE A 332 12.91 12.26 -30.72
C ILE A 332 11.42 11.92 -30.53
N PRO A 333 10.96 10.69 -30.84
CA PRO A 333 9.54 10.35 -30.72
C PRO A 333 9.11 9.90 -29.31
N SER A 334 8.04 10.54 -28.81
CA SER A 334 6.97 10.17 -27.85
C SER A 334 7.33 9.22 -26.67
N ARG A 335 7.68 9.82 -25.53
CA ARG A 335 7.49 9.23 -24.18
C ARG A 335 6.00 9.19 -23.77
N ASP A 336 5.16 9.97 -24.46
CA ASP A 336 3.72 10.18 -24.25
C ASP A 336 2.90 8.89 -24.31
N SER A 337 3.32 7.95 -25.17
CA SER A 337 2.62 6.69 -25.38
C SER A 337 2.54 5.82 -24.11
N ILE A 338 3.56 5.80 -23.26
CA ILE A 338 3.58 4.93 -22.06
C ILE A 338 2.65 5.48 -20.97
N VAL A 339 2.66 6.80 -20.77
CA VAL A 339 1.82 7.49 -19.79
C VAL A 339 0.34 7.45 -20.21
N ILE A 340 0.05 7.66 -21.49
CA ILE A 340 -1.29 7.53 -22.05
C ILE A 340 -1.78 6.07 -21.99
N ILE A 341 -0.93 5.07 -22.26
CA ILE A 341 -1.28 3.65 -22.12
C ILE A 341 -1.58 3.30 -20.66
N MET A 342 -0.82 3.82 -19.68
CA MET A 342 -1.13 3.59 -18.26
C MET A 342 -2.48 4.22 -17.88
N LEU A 343 -2.74 5.49 -18.25
CA LEU A 343 -3.99 6.19 -17.92
C LEU A 343 -5.22 5.64 -18.65
N VAL A 344 -5.10 5.26 -19.93
CA VAL A 344 -6.20 4.66 -20.72
C VAL A 344 -6.54 3.25 -20.22
N ASN A 345 -5.55 2.47 -19.76
CA ASN A 345 -5.82 1.19 -19.11
C ASN A 345 -6.46 1.35 -17.72
N CYS A 346 -6.13 2.40 -16.96
CA CYS A 346 -6.84 2.78 -15.73
C CYS A 346 -8.33 3.03 -16.01
N LEU A 347 -8.64 3.84 -17.02
CA LEU A 347 -10.03 4.16 -17.41
C LEU A 347 -10.78 2.92 -17.94
N GLY A 348 -10.12 2.10 -18.77
CA GLY A 348 -10.73 0.93 -19.41
C GLY A 348 -11.18 -0.15 -18.43
N LEU A 349 -10.47 -0.32 -17.31
CA LEU A 349 -10.83 -1.29 -16.27
C LEU A 349 -11.93 -0.78 -15.33
N VAL A 350 -11.98 0.52 -15.03
CA VAL A 350 -13.10 1.15 -14.29
C VAL A 350 -14.40 1.04 -15.09
N ILE A 351 -14.35 1.28 -16.42
CA ILE A 351 -15.51 1.17 -17.31
C ILE A 351 -15.97 -0.29 -17.45
N LYS A 352 -15.05 -1.25 -17.58
CA LYS A 352 -15.40 -2.69 -17.64
C LYS A 352 -15.94 -3.21 -16.30
N GLY A 353 -15.42 -2.75 -15.17
CA GLY A 353 -15.93 -3.05 -13.83
C GLY A 353 -17.35 -2.52 -13.60
N PHE A 354 -17.63 -1.28 -14.00
CA PHE A 354 -18.98 -0.71 -13.94
C PHE A 354 -19.99 -1.46 -14.82
N ARG A 355 -19.55 -1.95 -15.99
CA ARG A 355 -20.40 -2.69 -16.93
C ARG A 355 -20.74 -4.11 -16.46
N PHE A 356 -19.96 -4.68 -15.54
CA PHE A 356 -20.19 -6.02 -14.98
C PHE A 356 -21.17 -6.01 -13.79
N GLY A 357 -21.35 -4.87 -13.11
CA GLY A 357 -22.26 -4.71 -11.97
C GLY A 357 -23.76 -4.55 -12.31
N TRP A 358 -24.12 -4.47 -13.60
CA TRP A 358 -25.49 -4.16 -14.05
C TRP A 358 -26.15 -5.20 -14.95
N ARG A 359 -25.54 -6.38 -15.14
CA ARG A 359 -26.26 -7.53 -15.70
C ARG A 359 -26.86 -8.33 -14.54
N LYS A 360 -28.10 -7.95 -14.21
CA LYS A 360 -29.01 -8.71 -13.33
C LYS A 360 -29.14 -10.15 -13.78
#